data_AF-A0A1T1P7U2-F1
#
_entry.id   AF-A0A1T1P7U2-F1
#
_cell.length_a   1.000
_cell.length_b   1.000
_cell.length_c   1.000
_cell.angle_alpha   90.00
_cell.angle_beta   90.00
_cell.angle_gamma   90.00
#
_symmetry.space_group_name_H-M   'P 1'
#
loop_
_entity.id
_entity.type
_entity.pdbx_description
1 polymer ?
#
loop_
_entity_poly.entity_id
_entity_poly.type
_entity_poly.pdbx_seq_one_letter_code
_entity_poly.pdbx_strand_id
1 'polypeptide(L)'
;MRAVTARLTCLALAAALAAGCAVTGQPAAEPTTATGEGIPEQLSITSPRFCAALAVYELATVDDWGLRAGIARAALNGFATAGRVPDCAEGVATVLTRDEFSARRWQDALDAVDAVDSGDYALPDTCARANAVIPVDAPSSLTDTLPVAAQCVMHGLAFVEVQQ
;
A
#
# COMPACT_ATOMS: atom_id res chain seq x y z
N MET A 1 11.79 5.80 31.94
CA MET A 1 12.12 5.87 30.50
C MET A 1 12.16 4.44 29.98
N ARG A 2 11.06 3.96 29.38
CA ARG A 2 10.96 2.61 28.81
C ARG A 2 11.21 2.71 27.31
N ALA A 3 12.19 1.95 26.82
CA ALA A 3 12.50 1.85 25.41
C ALA A 3 11.32 1.18 24.69
N VAL A 4 10.68 1.91 23.77
CA VAL A 4 9.75 1.36 22.80
C VAL A 4 10.62 0.88 21.64
N THR A 5 10.87 -0.42 21.59
CA THR A 5 11.48 -1.09 20.43
C THR A 5 10.48 -1.04 19.29
N ALA A 6 10.52 0.04 18.51
CA ALA A 6 9.84 0.16 17.24
C ALA A 6 10.39 -0.94 16.32
N ARG A 7 9.60 -2.00 16.10
CA ARG A 7 9.85 -2.95 15.02
C ARG A 7 9.64 -2.19 13.73
N LEU A 8 10.74 -1.83 13.06
CA LEU A 8 10.74 -1.32 11.68
C LEU A 8 10.18 -2.41 10.76
N THR A 9 8.89 -2.32 10.45
CA THR A 9 8.30 -2.98 9.29
C THR A 9 8.54 -2.08 8.09
N CYS A 10 9.60 -2.35 7.32
CA CYS A 10 9.80 -1.78 5.99
C CYS A 10 8.67 -2.26 5.07
N LEU A 11 7.65 -1.45 4.86
CA LEU A 11 6.72 -1.60 3.73
C LEU A 11 7.43 -1.16 2.44
N ALA A 12 8.37 -1.98 1.99
CA ALA A 12 8.71 -2.02 0.58
C ALA A 12 7.53 -2.74 -0.10
N LEU A 13 6.61 -2.01 -0.73
CA LEU A 13 5.62 -2.61 -1.62
C LEU A 13 6.33 -3.00 -2.93
N ALA A 14 7.28 -3.92 -2.82
CA ALA A 14 7.98 -4.53 -3.93
C ALA A 14 7.13 -5.72 -4.40
N ALA A 15 6.66 -5.66 -5.64
CA ALA A 15 6.04 -6.79 -6.32
C ALA A 15 7.07 -7.91 -6.53
N ALA A 16 7.13 -8.87 -5.61
CA ALA A 16 7.64 -10.24 -5.76
C ALA A 16 7.35 -10.97 -4.43
N LEU A 17 6.62 -12.08 -4.37
CA LEU A 17 7.19 -13.40 -4.65
C LEU A 17 6.06 -14.41 -4.92
N ALA A 18 5.96 -14.85 -6.17
CA ALA A 18 5.58 -16.23 -6.46
C ALA A 18 6.81 -17.10 -6.17
N ALA A 19 6.78 -17.85 -5.08
CA ALA A 19 7.69 -18.97 -4.85
C ALA A 19 6.94 -20.02 -4.02
N GLY A 20 6.24 -20.91 -4.72
CA GLY A 20 5.71 -22.12 -4.13
C GLY A 20 6.86 -22.95 -3.58
N CYS A 21 6.88 -23.15 -2.27
CA CYS A 21 7.70 -24.19 -1.67
C CYS A 21 7.13 -25.54 -2.10
N ALA A 22 7.83 -26.22 -3.00
CA ALA A 22 7.65 -27.65 -3.25
C ALA A 22 8.05 -28.43 -1.98
N VAL A 23 7.12 -28.59 -1.04
CA VAL A 23 7.18 -29.63 -0.02
C VAL A 23 6.67 -30.91 -0.67
N THR A 24 7.59 -31.81 -0.98
CA THR A 24 7.25 -33.22 -1.22
C THR A 24 6.92 -33.86 0.12
N GLY A 25 5.64 -34.13 0.38
CA GLY A 25 5.22 -34.93 1.53
C GLY A 25 3.70 -34.99 1.72
N GLN A 26 3.09 -36.08 1.26
CA GLN A 26 1.69 -36.52 1.43
C GLN A 26 0.57 -35.53 1.04
N PRO A 27 -0.50 -35.95 0.32
CA PRO A 27 -1.68 -35.12 0.18
C PRO A 27 -2.33 -34.96 1.55
N ALA A 28 -2.16 -33.78 2.16
CA ALA A 28 -2.97 -33.38 3.29
C ALA A 28 -4.43 -33.33 2.82
N ALA A 29 -5.32 -34.00 3.55
CA ALA A 29 -6.75 -33.96 3.27
C ALA A 29 -7.22 -32.51 3.19
N GLU A 30 -7.99 -32.18 2.16
CA GLU A 30 -8.56 -30.86 1.99
C GLU A 30 -9.39 -30.51 3.23
N PRO A 31 -9.12 -29.37 3.89
CA PRO A 31 -9.90 -28.96 5.04
C PRO A 31 -11.30 -28.65 4.53
N THR A 32 -12.25 -29.52 4.86
CA THR A 32 -13.65 -29.40 4.51
C THR A 32 -14.42 -28.94 5.74
N THR A 33 -15.40 -28.06 5.54
CA THR A 33 -16.41 -27.80 6.56
C THR A 33 -17.18 -29.10 6.84
N ALA A 34 -17.82 -29.23 8.02
CA ALA A 34 -18.62 -30.40 8.38
C ALA A 34 -19.79 -30.68 7.40
N THR A 35 -20.03 -29.78 6.45
CA THR A 35 -21.02 -29.83 5.38
C THR A 35 -20.45 -30.21 4.00
N GLY A 36 -19.15 -30.47 3.87
CA GLY A 36 -18.53 -30.86 2.59
C GLY A 36 -18.35 -29.71 1.59
N GLU A 37 -18.54 -28.47 2.02
CA GLU A 37 -18.28 -27.28 1.21
C GLU A 37 -16.81 -26.92 1.35
N GLY A 38 -16.13 -26.72 0.21
CA GLY A 38 -14.74 -26.27 0.17
C GLY A 38 -14.60 -24.95 0.94
N ILE A 39 -13.55 -24.83 1.76
CA ILE A 39 -13.24 -23.55 2.41
C ILE A 39 -13.01 -22.53 1.29
N PRO A 40 -13.69 -21.38 1.30
CA PRO A 40 -13.50 -20.39 0.25
C PRO A 40 -12.01 -20.04 0.15
N GLU A 41 -11.53 -19.99 -1.10
CA GLU A 41 -10.27 -19.37 -1.47
C GLU A 41 -10.11 -18.04 -0.72
N GLN A 42 -8.89 -17.74 -0.31
CA GLN A 42 -8.55 -16.53 0.44
C GLN A 42 -9.32 -15.31 -0.07
N LEU A 43 -9.96 -14.57 0.85
CA LEU A 43 -10.68 -13.34 0.54
C LEU A 43 -9.71 -12.38 -0.17
N SER A 44 -9.88 -12.15 -1.47
CA SER A 44 -9.05 -11.21 -2.23
C SER A 44 -9.69 -9.82 -2.22
N ILE A 45 -8.84 -8.79 -2.11
CA ILE A 45 -9.27 -7.39 -2.21
C ILE A 45 -8.40 -6.74 -3.29
N THR A 46 -8.96 -6.62 -4.50
CA THR A 46 -8.30 -6.02 -5.67
C THR A 46 -8.96 -4.70 -6.09
N SER A 47 -9.74 -4.08 -5.19
CA SER A 47 -10.36 -2.79 -5.43
C SER A 47 -9.30 -1.67 -5.37
N PRO A 48 -9.11 -0.87 -6.44
CA PRO A 48 -8.16 0.25 -6.44
C PRO A 48 -8.39 1.19 -5.25
N ARG A 49 -9.66 1.45 -4.93
CA ARG A 49 -10.07 2.32 -3.83
C ARG A 49 -9.52 1.85 -2.48
N PHE A 50 -9.77 0.57 -2.13
CA PHE A 50 -9.33 0.02 -0.85
C PHE A 50 -7.80 -0.13 -0.78
N CYS A 51 -7.16 -0.54 -1.87
CA CYS A 51 -5.71 -0.72 -1.89
C CYS A 51 -4.95 0.62 -1.89
N ALA A 52 -5.48 1.67 -2.52
CA ALA A 52 -4.93 3.02 -2.39
C ALA A 52 -5.16 3.59 -0.98
N ALA A 53 -6.34 3.37 -0.40
CA ALA A 53 -6.64 3.83 0.96
C ALA A 53 -5.74 3.15 2.00
N LEU A 54 -5.39 1.87 1.81
CA LEU A 54 -4.39 1.19 2.63
C LEU A 54 -3.03 1.91 2.59
N ALA A 55 -2.55 2.28 1.40
CA ALA A 55 -1.30 3.02 1.26
C ALA A 55 -1.36 4.38 1.96
N VAL A 56 -2.46 5.12 1.81
CA VAL A 56 -2.67 6.41 2.50
C VAL A 56 -2.66 6.21 4.02
N TYR A 57 -3.38 5.20 4.52
CA TYR A 57 -3.52 4.96 5.95
C TYR A 57 -2.20 4.60 6.65
N GLU A 58 -1.33 3.84 5.96
CA GLU A 58 -0.02 3.45 6.48
C GLU A 58 1.01 4.57 6.36
N LEU A 59 1.00 5.35 5.27
CA LEU A 59 2.04 6.34 4.99
C LEU A 59 1.73 7.75 5.52
N ALA A 60 0.46 8.16 5.58
CA ALA A 60 0.06 9.48 6.06
C ALA A 60 0.04 9.52 7.60
N THR A 61 1.21 9.65 8.21
CA THR A 61 1.38 9.68 9.67
C THR A 61 1.02 11.02 10.31
N VAL A 62 0.88 12.07 9.51
CA VAL A 62 0.46 13.41 9.93
C VAL A 62 -0.90 13.78 9.36
N ASP A 63 -1.62 14.66 10.06
CA ASP A 63 -2.92 15.15 9.61
C ASP A 63 -2.78 16.26 8.56
N ASP A 64 -2.29 15.88 7.38
CA ASP A 64 -2.17 16.77 6.21
C ASP A 64 -2.98 16.20 5.04
N TRP A 65 -3.82 17.04 4.44
CA TRP A 65 -4.69 16.62 3.34
C TRP A 65 -3.92 16.47 2.01
N GLY A 66 -2.94 17.34 1.75
CA GLY A 66 -2.10 17.27 0.56
C GLY A 66 -1.26 16.00 0.50
N LEU A 67 -0.74 15.56 1.65
CA LEU A 67 -0.02 14.31 1.82
C LEU A 67 -0.91 13.09 1.48
N ARG A 68 -2.11 13.04 2.06
CA ARG A 68 -3.07 11.94 1.82
C ARG A 68 -3.43 11.86 0.34
N ALA A 69 -3.79 12.99 -0.26
CA ALA A 69 -4.11 13.07 -1.67
C ALA A 69 -2.91 12.70 -2.57
N GLY A 70 -1.70 13.14 -2.19
CA GLY A 70 -0.46 12.77 -2.87
C GLY A 70 -0.23 11.26 -2.89
N ILE A 71 -0.36 10.60 -1.74
CA ILE A 71 -0.19 9.15 -1.63
C ILE A 71 -1.27 8.42 -2.43
N ALA A 72 -2.53 8.88 -2.35
CA ALA A 72 -3.63 8.32 -3.12
C ALA A 72 -3.35 8.39 -4.64
N ARG A 73 -2.97 9.57 -5.14
CA ARG A 73 -2.62 9.75 -6.56
C ARG A 73 -1.47 8.85 -6.98
N ALA A 74 -0.42 8.78 -6.18
CA ALA A 74 0.74 7.93 -6.48
C ALA A 74 0.37 6.44 -6.54
N ALA A 75 -0.44 5.96 -5.61
CA ALA A 75 -0.93 4.58 -5.61
C ALA A 75 -1.79 4.28 -6.86
N LEU A 76 -2.75 5.14 -7.19
CA LEU A 76 -3.62 4.97 -8.35
C LEU A 76 -2.82 5.00 -9.67
N ASN A 77 -1.87 5.94 -9.80
CA ASN A 77 -0.96 5.99 -10.94
C ASN A 77 -0.08 4.74 -11.04
N GLY A 78 0.38 4.22 -9.89
CA GLY A 78 1.14 2.97 -9.82
C GLY A 78 0.33 1.78 -10.33
N PHE A 79 -0.94 1.66 -9.94
CA PHE A 79 -1.84 0.61 -10.44
C PHE A 79 -2.08 0.73 -11.94
N ALA A 80 -2.30 1.95 -12.42
CA ALA A 80 -2.47 2.23 -13.85
C ALA A 80 -1.21 1.87 -14.65
N THR A 81 -0.02 2.26 -14.15
CA THR A 81 1.28 1.95 -14.76
C THR A 81 1.51 0.43 -14.83
N ALA A 82 1.16 -0.30 -13.77
CA ALA A 82 1.32 -1.75 -13.70
C ALA A 82 0.25 -2.52 -14.50
N GLY A 83 -0.80 -1.84 -14.98
CA GLY A 83 -1.97 -2.45 -15.62
C GLY A 83 -2.79 -3.36 -14.70
N ARG A 84 -2.58 -3.30 -13.38
CA ARG A 84 -3.25 -4.15 -12.38
C ARG A 84 -3.24 -3.52 -10.99
N VAL A 85 -4.23 -3.89 -10.19
CA VAL A 85 -4.27 -3.60 -8.74
C VAL A 85 -3.71 -4.82 -8.00
N PRO A 86 -2.81 -4.65 -7.01
CA PRO A 86 -2.38 -5.77 -6.17
C PRO A 86 -3.54 -6.28 -5.31
N ASP A 87 -3.49 -7.57 -4.92
CA ASP A 87 -4.33 -8.04 -3.83
C ASP A 87 -3.82 -7.44 -2.51
N CYS A 88 -4.66 -6.63 -1.85
CA CYS A 88 -4.33 -5.96 -0.61
C CYS A 88 -5.07 -6.53 0.62
N ALA A 89 -5.72 -7.70 0.49
CA ALA A 89 -6.52 -8.28 1.57
C ALA A 89 -5.77 -8.46 2.89
N GLU A 90 -4.55 -9.01 2.84
CA GLU A 90 -3.72 -9.22 4.04
C GLU A 90 -3.36 -7.90 4.73
N GLY A 91 -3.00 -6.88 3.95
CA GLY A 91 -2.66 -5.56 4.49
C GLY A 91 -3.87 -4.87 5.10
N VAL A 92 -5.03 -4.93 4.45
CA VAL A 92 -6.29 -4.41 4.98
C VAL A 92 -6.67 -5.15 6.27
N ALA A 93 -6.61 -6.48 6.30
CA ALA A 93 -6.91 -7.26 7.49
C ALA A 93 -5.98 -6.91 8.66
N THR A 94 -4.68 -6.75 8.37
CA THR A 94 -3.67 -6.32 9.35
C THR A 94 -4.00 -4.95 9.95
N VAL A 95 -4.35 -3.98 9.10
CA VAL A 95 -4.73 -2.64 9.54
C VAL A 95 -5.99 -2.65 10.41
N LEU A 96 -7.02 -3.39 9.99
CA LEU A 96 -8.31 -3.39 10.67
C LEU A 96 -8.29 -4.13 12.01
N THR A 97 -7.31 -5.01 12.23
CA THR A 97 -7.22 -5.82 13.45
C THR A 97 -6.16 -5.34 14.44
N ARG A 98 -5.38 -4.30 14.11
CA ARG A 98 -4.38 -3.74 15.02
C ARG A 98 -5.02 -2.92 16.15
N ASP A 99 -4.45 -2.98 17.35
CA ASP A 99 -4.97 -2.28 18.54
C ASP A 99 -5.07 -0.76 18.37
N GLU A 100 -4.19 -0.17 17.55
CA GLU A 100 -4.11 1.26 17.24
C GLU A 100 -4.90 1.66 15.99
N PHE A 101 -5.85 0.84 15.55
CA PHE A 101 -6.73 1.18 14.44
C PHE A 101 -7.53 2.45 14.75
N SER A 102 -7.58 3.36 13.77
CA SER A 102 -8.39 4.57 13.84
C SER A 102 -9.37 4.59 12.69
N ALA A 103 -10.65 4.35 13.00
CA ALA A 103 -11.74 4.42 12.02
C ALA A 103 -11.81 5.77 11.31
N ARG A 104 -11.53 6.86 12.04
CA ARG A 104 -11.45 8.21 11.45
C ARG A 104 -10.34 8.31 10.41
N ARG A 105 -9.11 7.91 10.74
CA ARG A 105 -7.99 7.96 9.77
C ARG A 105 -8.24 7.06 8.56
N TRP A 106 -8.94 5.94 8.75
CA TRP A 106 -9.33 5.07 7.65
C TRP A 106 -10.36 5.74 6.73
N GLN A 107 -11.36 6.41 7.29
CA GLN A 107 -12.32 7.18 6.50
C GLN A 107 -11.63 8.35 5.77
N ASP A 108 -10.75 9.10 6.45
CA ASP A 108 -9.96 10.18 5.81
C ASP A 108 -9.14 9.65 4.62
N ALA A 109 -8.62 8.43 4.71
CA ALA A 109 -7.88 7.79 3.64
C ALA A 109 -8.78 7.42 2.45
N LEU A 110 -9.98 6.90 2.69
CA LEU A 110 -10.97 6.63 1.65
C LEU A 110 -11.42 7.94 0.97
N ASP A 111 -11.69 8.98 1.75
CA ASP A 111 -12.14 10.27 1.24
C ASP A 111 -11.07 10.94 0.37
N ALA A 112 -9.79 10.83 0.74
CA ALA A 112 -8.69 11.33 -0.07
C ALA A 112 -8.57 10.60 -1.41
N VAL A 113 -8.79 9.28 -1.43
CA VAL A 113 -8.80 8.49 -2.67
C VAL A 113 -9.97 8.90 -3.55
N ASP A 114 -11.17 8.99 -2.99
CA ASP A 114 -12.38 9.35 -3.73
C ASP A 114 -12.27 10.78 -4.31
N ALA A 115 -11.71 11.74 -3.57
CA ALA A 115 -11.49 13.11 -4.04
C ALA A 115 -10.46 13.20 -5.18
N VAL A 116 -9.42 12.36 -5.15
CA VAL A 116 -8.38 12.32 -6.19
C VAL A 116 -8.88 11.61 -7.45
N ASP A 117 -9.66 10.53 -7.29
CA ASP A 117 -10.22 9.74 -8.39
C ASP A 117 -11.33 10.50 -9.13
N SER A 118 -12.20 11.19 -8.40
CA SER A 118 -13.24 12.07 -8.97
C SER A 118 -12.68 13.34 -9.64
N GLY A 119 -11.45 13.72 -9.28
CA GLY A 119 -10.83 14.98 -9.73
C GLY A 119 -11.21 16.20 -8.90
N ASP A 120 -11.93 16.02 -7.79
CA ASP A 120 -12.32 17.08 -6.85
C ASP A 120 -11.13 17.68 -6.08
N TYR A 121 -9.98 16.99 -6.09
CA TYR A 121 -8.74 17.50 -5.55
C TYR A 121 -7.58 17.47 -6.56
N ALA A 122 -7.01 18.65 -6.84
CA ALA A 122 -5.86 18.81 -7.71
C ALA A 122 -4.57 18.93 -6.89
N LEU A 123 -3.60 18.07 -7.20
CA LEU A 123 -2.23 18.18 -6.69
C LEU A 123 -1.42 19.14 -7.56
N PRO A 124 -0.33 19.73 -7.04
CA PRO A 124 0.67 20.37 -7.87
C PRO A 124 1.13 19.43 -9.00
N ASP A 125 1.30 19.96 -10.21
CA ASP A 125 1.64 19.18 -11.41
C ASP A 125 2.90 18.31 -11.22
N THR A 126 3.84 18.78 -10.41
CA THR A 126 5.04 18.04 -10.04
C THR A 126 4.66 16.75 -9.29
N CYS A 127 3.85 16.82 -8.24
CA CYS A 127 3.41 15.64 -7.50
C CYS A 127 2.43 14.75 -8.28
N ALA A 128 1.65 15.32 -9.21
CA ALA A 128 0.55 14.61 -9.87
C ALA A 128 1.01 13.43 -10.75
N ARG A 129 2.26 13.44 -11.23
CA ARG A 129 2.84 12.38 -12.08
C ARG A 129 3.47 11.23 -11.30
N ALA A 130 3.68 11.39 -9.99
CA ALA A 130 4.29 10.33 -9.19
C ALA A 130 3.45 9.05 -9.26
N ASN A 131 4.11 7.91 -9.34
CA ASN A 131 3.49 6.58 -9.36
C ASN A 131 4.05 5.64 -8.28
N ALA A 132 4.95 6.16 -7.44
CA ALA A 132 5.44 5.50 -6.25
C ALA A 132 5.79 6.54 -5.16
N VAL A 133 5.82 6.07 -3.91
CA VAL A 133 6.18 6.86 -2.72
C VAL A 133 7.27 6.12 -1.96
N ILE A 134 8.35 6.80 -1.64
CA ILE A 134 9.47 6.24 -0.86
C ILE A 134 9.83 7.16 0.31
N PRO A 135 10.26 6.62 1.46
CA PRO A 135 10.85 7.46 2.51
C PRO A 135 12.10 8.18 1.99
N VAL A 136 12.29 9.45 2.34
CA VAL A 136 13.49 10.21 1.95
C VAL A 136 14.77 9.64 2.54
N ASP A 137 14.66 8.98 3.70
CA ASP A 137 15.77 8.33 4.40
C ASP A 137 15.90 6.84 4.04
N ALA A 138 15.30 6.41 2.92
CA ALA A 138 15.45 5.04 2.45
C ALA A 138 16.94 4.72 2.20
N PRO A 139 17.42 3.53 2.62
CA PRO A 139 18.82 3.14 2.41
C PRO A 139 19.20 3.19 0.93
N SER A 140 20.46 3.56 0.65
CA SER A 140 20.96 3.75 -0.72
C SER A 140 20.80 2.51 -1.61
N SER A 141 20.76 1.31 -1.02
CA SER A 141 20.48 0.06 -1.74
C SER A 141 19.08 0.00 -2.38
N LEU A 142 18.12 0.82 -1.94
CA LEU A 142 16.79 0.95 -2.54
C LEU A 142 16.74 2.05 -3.62
N THR A 143 17.68 2.99 -3.61
CA THR A 143 17.71 4.15 -4.52
C THR A 143 18.76 4.03 -5.62
N ASP A 144 19.84 3.29 -5.42
CA ASP A 144 20.88 3.02 -6.43
C ASP A 144 20.36 2.24 -7.65
N THR A 145 19.25 1.51 -7.50
CA THR A 145 18.59 0.74 -8.58
C THR A 145 17.48 1.52 -9.29
N LEU A 146 17.11 2.70 -8.78
CA LEU A 146 16.02 3.50 -9.29
C LEU A 146 16.60 4.87 -9.72
N PRO A 147 16.82 5.13 -11.03
CA PRO A 147 17.29 6.43 -11.51
C PRO A 147 16.12 7.42 -11.47
N VAL A 148 15.62 7.72 -10.27
CA VAL A 148 14.34 8.40 -10.12
C VAL A 148 14.53 9.66 -9.29
N ALA A 149 14.45 10.80 -9.97
CA ALA A 149 14.37 12.09 -9.31
C ALA A 149 13.02 12.19 -8.56
N ALA A 150 13.06 12.70 -7.33
CA ALA A 150 11.84 13.06 -6.62
C ALA A 150 11.11 14.15 -7.41
N GLN A 151 9.87 13.87 -7.78
CA GLN A 151 8.98 14.83 -8.40
C GLN A 151 8.52 15.86 -7.35
N CYS A 152 8.27 15.41 -6.13
CA CYS A 152 8.09 16.27 -4.97
C CYS A 152 8.40 15.54 -3.65
N VAL A 153 8.51 16.30 -2.56
CA VAL A 153 8.76 15.77 -1.22
C VAL A 153 7.73 16.37 -0.26
N MET A 154 7.03 15.53 0.50
CA MET A 154 6.08 15.95 1.53
C MET A 154 6.30 15.11 2.79
N HIS A 155 6.49 15.76 3.94
CA HIS A 155 6.59 15.09 5.25
C HIS A 155 7.57 13.90 5.30
N GLY A 156 8.74 14.01 4.66
CA GLY A 156 9.74 12.93 4.64
C GLY A 156 9.42 11.79 3.68
N LEU A 157 8.43 11.95 2.80
CA LEU A 157 8.16 11.05 1.69
C LEU A 157 8.53 11.73 0.36
N ALA A 158 9.33 11.05 -0.44
CA ALA A 158 9.60 11.41 -1.83
C ALA A 158 8.59 10.74 -2.75
N PHE A 159 7.93 11.55 -3.56
CA PHE A 159 7.00 11.16 -4.60
C PHE A 159 7.77 11.06 -5.90
N VAL A 160 7.80 9.87 -6.48
CA VAL A 160 8.72 9.52 -7.57
C VAL A 160 7.97 8.94 -8.76
N GLU A 161 8.53 9.08 -9.95
CA GLU A 161 7.98 8.51 -11.18
C GLU A 161 8.91 7.40 -11.70
N VAL A 162 8.53 6.15 -11.47
CA VAL A 162 9.27 4.97 -11.90
C VAL A 162 8.80 4.55 -13.28
N GLN A 163 9.72 4.49 -14.24
CA GLN A 163 9.45 3.87 -15.54
C GLN A 163 9.60 2.35 -15.40
N GLN A 164 8.57 1.60 -15.82
CA GLN A 164 8.56 0.14 -15.88
C GLN A 164 9.02 -0.34 -17.25
#